data_AF-A0A2T2R8F9-F1
#
_entry.id   AF-A0A2T2R8F9-F1
#
_cell.length_a   1.000
_cell.length_b   1.000
_cell.length_c   1.000
_cell.angle_alpha   90.00
_cell.angle_beta   90.00
_cell.angle_gamma   90.00
#
_symmetry.space_group_name_H-M   'P 1'
#
loop_
_entity.id
_entity.type
_entity.pdbx_description
1 polymer ?
#
loop_
_entity_poly.entity_id
_entity_poly.type
_entity_poly.pdbx_seq_one_letter_code
_entity_poly.pdbx_strand_id
1 'polypeptide(L)'
;MEVAMDDVPSLIESYLAGARQGVAPGGLYVEGDVLYLDGWWQAAFRLATDAYLVQAEPPPSSTHAIELLQAGLVRRGLQTIPGEHPLVHAVTYAELSLTGVEWTLWASDAERGQTALTHRTAPETAPDVGWSASAPSVWDHPAAGDVSADFAASLQAVMPPSVVLAVGLDPERVAELEAVVPDCRVQAADLGGAVAACGVTVPHLVIADAATEDGRRFLLEFRAEACGRHVPVAAVADDAGVTGADVTLDAAVSPAAWGDQLRALLPEA
;
A
#
# COMPACT_ATOMS: atom_id res chain seq x y z
N MET A 1 -1.84 -28.73 -3.46
CA MET A 1 -3.19 -28.33 -3.91
C MET A 1 -2.97 -27.39 -5.06
N GLU A 2 -3.12 -27.89 -6.28
CA GLU A 2 -2.95 -27.12 -7.51
C GLU A 2 -4.16 -26.19 -7.61
N VAL A 3 -3.96 -24.89 -7.40
CA VAL A 3 -5.07 -23.94 -7.44
C VAL A 3 -5.49 -23.82 -8.91
N ALA A 4 -6.76 -24.08 -9.20
CA ALA A 4 -7.25 -24.08 -10.58
C ALA A 4 -7.00 -22.70 -11.22
N MET A 5 -6.07 -22.65 -12.17
CA MET A 5 -5.66 -21.42 -12.86
C MET A 5 -6.75 -20.85 -13.79
N ASP A 6 -7.87 -21.55 -13.95
CA ASP A 6 -8.98 -21.20 -14.85
C ASP A 6 -9.75 -19.94 -14.40
N ASP A 7 -9.62 -19.53 -13.14
CA ASP A 7 -10.35 -18.38 -12.57
C ASP A 7 -9.65 -17.03 -12.84
N VAL A 8 -8.35 -17.03 -13.14
CA VAL A 8 -7.57 -15.81 -13.39
C VAL A 8 -8.05 -15.06 -14.66
N PRO A 9 -8.23 -15.71 -15.82
CA PRO A 9 -8.81 -15.06 -16.99
C PRO A 9 -10.22 -14.49 -16.72
N SER A 10 -11.04 -15.20 -15.95
CA SER A 10 -12.41 -14.78 -15.63
C SER A 10 -12.45 -13.48 -14.81
N LEU A 11 -11.56 -13.34 -13.82
CA LEU A 11 -11.47 -12.12 -13.01
C LEU A 11 -10.96 -10.93 -13.83
N ILE A 12 -9.95 -11.12 -14.68
CA ILE A 12 -9.42 -10.05 -15.55
C ILE A 12 -10.50 -9.57 -16.52
N GLU A 13 -11.23 -10.48 -17.17
CA GLU A 13 -12.34 -10.11 -18.04
C GLU A 13 -13.46 -9.38 -17.28
N SER A 14 -13.76 -9.81 -16.05
CA SER A 14 -14.72 -9.13 -15.18
C SER A 14 -14.27 -7.72 -14.80
N TYR A 15 -12.99 -7.56 -14.44
CA TYR A 15 -12.37 -6.25 -14.18
C TYR A 15 -12.50 -5.34 -15.40
N LEU A 16 -12.11 -5.81 -16.58
CA LEU A 16 -12.28 -5.06 -17.82
C LEU A 16 -13.76 -4.72 -18.07
N ALA A 17 -14.68 -5.65 -17.82
CA ALA A 17 -16.12 -5.43 -17.98
C ALA A 17 -16.73 -4.41 -17.00
N GLY A 18 -15.99 -3.98 -15.97
CA GLY A 18 -16.45 -2.95 -15.04
C GLY A 18 -16.53 -3.40 -13.58
N ALA A 19 -16.22 -4.66 -13.26
CA ALA A 19 -16.28 -5.15 -11.89
C ALA A 19 -15.37 -4.31 -10.97
N ARG A 20 -15.85 -3.99 -9.77
CA ARG A 20 -15.11 -3.22 -8.75
C ARG A 20 -14.68 -4.06 -7.55
N GLN A 21 -15.05 -5.33 -7.54
CA GLN A 21 -14.72 -6.30 -6.51
C GLN A 21 -14.60 -7.67 -7.15
N GLY A 22 -13.71 -8.50 -6.62
CA GLY A 22 -13.54 -9.89 -7.04
C GLY A 22 -12.20 -10.43 -6.59
N VAL A 23 -12.11 -11.74 -6.39
CA VAL A 23 -10.89 -12.43 -5.96
C VAL A 23 -10.73 -13.67 -6.83
N ALA A 24 -9.49 -13.95 -7.22
CA ALA A 24 -9.09 -15.15 -7.93
C ALA A 24 -7.89 -15.81 -7.21
N PRO A 25 -7.63 -17.10 -7.49
CA PRO A 25 -6.37 -17.76 -7.20
C PRO A 25 -5.11 -16.93 -7.44
N GLY A 26 -4.06 -17.23 -6.67
CA GLY A 26 -2.74 -16.61 -6.88
C GLY A 26 -2.67 -15.15 -6.43
N GLY A 27 -3.52 -14.73 -5.49
CA GLY A 27 -3.46 -13.38 -4.91
C GLY A 27 -3.93 -12.26 -5.85
N LEU A 28 -4.60 -12.60 -6.95
CA LEU A 28 -5.21 -11.62 -7.85
C LEU A 28 -6.57 -11.18 -7.30
N TYR A 29 -6.77 -9.88 -7.14
CA TYR A 29 -8.07 -9.35 -6.72
C TYR A 29 -8.33 -7.95 -7.29
N VAL A 30 -9.60 -7.54 -7.22
CA VAL A 30 -10.06 -6.21 -7.61
C VAL A 30 -10.62 -5.52 -6.37
N GLU A 31 -10.21 -4.29 -6.16
CA GLU A 31 -10.79 -3.41 -5.15
C GLU A 31 -10.93 -2.00 -5.73
N GLY A 32 -12.18 -1.54 -5.83
CA GLY A 32 -12.52 -0.28 -6.46
C GLY A 32 -12.16 -0.30 -7.95
N ASP A 33 -11.24 0.57 -8.34
CA ASP A 33 -10.79 0.71 -9.73
C ASP A 33 -9.40 0.07 -9.96
N VAL A 34 -8.84 -0.55 -8.93
CA VAL A 34 -7.50 -1.14 -8.93
C VAL A 34 -7.59 -2.65 -9.11
N LEU A 35 -6.71 -3.19 -9.97
CA LEU A 35 -6.41 -4.61 -10.06
C LEU A 35 -5.10 -4.86 -9.32
N TYR A 36 -5.11 -5.79 -8.38
CA TYR A 36 -3.96 -6.14 -7.55
C TYR A 36 -3.44 -7.54 -7.87
N LEU A 37 -2.13 -7.72 -7.78
CA LEU A 37 -1.42 -9.00 -7.81
C LEU A 37 -0.73 -9.27 -6.47
N ASP A 38 -0.62 -10.55 -6.11
CA ASP A 38 0.01 -11.02 -4.88
C ASP A 38 -0.51 -10.39 -3.56
N GLY A 39 -1.70 -9.79 -3.59
CA GLY A 39 -2.29 -9.13 -2.42
C GLY A 39 -1.92 -7.66 -2.24
N TRP A 40 -1.01 -7.10 -3.04
CA TRP A 40 -0.52 -5.72 -2.81
C TRP A 40 -0.04 -4.96 -4.05
N TRP A 41 0.41 -5.64 -5.09
CA TRP A 41 1.06 -5.00 -6.24
C TRP A 41 0.00 -4.48 -7.23
N GLN A 42 -0.07 -3.17 -7.44
CA GLN A 42 -1.11 -2.51 -8.24
C GLN A 42 -0.87 -2.68 -9.76
N ALA A 43 -1.29 -3.82 -10.29
CA ALA A 43 -1.16 -4.17 -11.70
C ALA A 43 -1.77 -3.14 -12.66
N ALA A 44 -2.97 -2.64 -12.35
CA ALA A 44 -3.67 -1.69 -13.19
C ALA A 44 -4.63 -0.81 -12.41
N PHE A 45 -4.87 0.39 -12.92
CA PHE A 45 -5.85 1.34 -12.43
C PHE A 45 -6.79 1.77 -13.54
N ARG A 46 -8.10 1.74 -13.27
CA ARG A 46 -9.12 2.12 -14.25
C ARG A 46 -9.46 3.60 -14.13
N LEU A 47 -9.00 4.39 -15.10
CA LEU A 47 -9.36 5.80 -15.21
C LEU A 47 -10.84 5.96 -15.60
N ALA A 48 -11.26 5.19 -16.61
CA ALA A 48 -12.60 5.13 -17.17
C ALA A 48 -12.88 3.74 -17.79
N THR A 49 -14.08 3.49 -18.30
CA THR A 49 -14.45 2.21 -18.95
C THR A 49 -13.56 1.88 -20.17
N ASP A 50 -12.98 2.89 -20.80
CA ASP A 50 -12.16 2.85 -22.02
C ASP A 50 -10.74 3.41 -21.83
N ALA A 51 -10.31 3.64 -20.59
CA ALA A 51 -8.98 4.16 -20.28
C ALA A 51 -8.40 3.57 -18.98
N TYR A 52 -7.17 3.07 -19.06
CA TYR A 52 -6.49 2.37 -17.96
C TYR A 52 -5.04 2.84 -17.84
N LEU A 53 -4.52 2.82 -16.62
CA LEU A 53 -3.09 2.81 -16.36
C LEU A 53 -2.68 1.37 -16.05
N VAL A 54 -1.61 0.90 -16.67
CA VAL A 54 -1.03 -0.42 -16.39
C VAL A 54 0.41 -0.20 -15.94
N GLN A 55 0.80 -0.77 -14.80
CA GLN A 55 2.15 -0.63 -14.28
C GLN A 55 3.14 -1.24 -15.29
N ALA A 56 4.18 -0.51 -15.63
CA ALA A 56 5.17 -0.91 -16.64
C ALA A 56 6.26 -1.83 -16.06
N GLU A 57 6.48 -1.75 -14.75
CA GLU A 57 7.42 -2.59 -14.03
C GLU A 57 7.00 -4.06 -14.03
N PRO A 58 7.97 -5.00 -13.98
CA PRO A 58 7.64 -6.41 -13.84
C PRO A 58 7.01 -6.69 -12.47
N PRO A 59 6.05 -7.64 -12.40
CA PRO A 59 5.47 -8.06 -11.13
C PRO A 59 6.53 -8.74 -10.23
N PRO A 60 6.34 -8.70 -8.90
CA PRO A 60 7.29 -9.28 -7.94
C PRO A 60 7.42 -10.80 -8.06
N SER A 61 6.37 -11.46 -8.54
CA SER A 61 6.34 -12.90 -8.81
C SER A 61 6.07 -13.17 -10.29
N SER A 62 6.60 -14.28 -10.80
CA SER A 62 6.31 -14.74 -12.17
C SER A 62 4.81 -15.00 -12.34
N THR A 63 4.18 -14.32 -13.31
CA THR A 63 2.74 -14.44 -13.59
C THR A 63 2.42 -14.09 -15.04
N HIS A 64 1.34 -14.68 -15.56
CA HIS A 64 0.76 -14.33 -16.87
C HIS A 64 -0.37 -13.30 -16.78
N ALA A 65 -0.73 -12.83 -15.57
CA ALA A 65 -1.87 -11.94 -15.39
C ALA A 65 -1.73 -10.61 -16.16
N ILE A 66 -0.51 -10.06 -16.25
CA ILE A 66 -0.27 -8.82 -17.01
C ILE A 66 -0.43 -9.05 -18.52
N GLU A 67 0.09 -10.17 -19.04
CA GLU A 67 -0.08 -10.53 -20.45
C GLU A 67 -1.57 -10.73 -20.79
N LEU A 68 -2.32 -11.40 -19.90
CA LEU A 68 -3.76 -11.61 -20.05
C LEU A 68 -4.54 -10.28 -20.00
N LEU A 69 -4.19 -9.38 -19.08
CA LEU A 69 -4.78 -8.05 -18.99
C LEU A 69 -4.54 -7.26 -20.28
N GLN A 70 -3.29 -7.18 -20.73
CA GLN A 70 -2.92 -6.46 -21.95
C GLN A 70 -3.61 -7.05 -23.19
N ALA A 71 -3.68 -8.38 -23.31
CA ALA A 71 -4.43 -9.04 -24.37
C ALA A 71 -5.93 -8.71 -24.31
N GLY A 72 -6.50 -8.61 -23.11
CA GLY A 72 -7.88 -8.17 -22.90
C GLY A 72 -8.11 -6.71 -23.31
N LEU A 73 -7.20 -5.79 -22.96
CA LEU A 73 -7.26 -4.39 -23.39
C LEU A 73 -7.21 -4.27 -24.93
N VAL A 74 -6.30 -5.00 -25.58
CA VAL A 74 -6.23 -5.07 -27.06
C VAL A 74 -7.53 -5.61 -27.67
N ARG A 75 -8.11 -6.68 -27.10
CA ARG A 75 -9.41 -7.21 -27.57
C ARG A 75 -10.54 -6.18 -27.49
N ARG A 76 -10.45 -5.20 -26.58
CA ARG A 76 -11.40 -4.09 -26.45
C ARG A 76 -11.07 -2.89 -27.34
N GLY A 77 -10.07 -3.01 -28.20
CA GLY A 77 -9.65 -1.94 -29.12
C GLY A 77 -8.83 -0.84 -28.43
N LEU A 78 -8.28 -1.11 -27.25
CA LEU A 78 -7.38 -0.17 -26.56
C LEU A 78 -5.93 -0.44 -26.98
N GLN A 79 -5.15 0.63 -27.03
CA GLN A 79 -3.74 0.63 -27.38
C GLN A 79 -2.96 1.47 -26.37
N THR A 80 -1.64 1.26 -26.34
CA THR A 80 -0.76 2.13 -25.57
C THR A 80 -0.74 3.52 -26.19
N ILE A 81 -0.86 4.55 -25.35
CA ILE A 81 -0.76 5.95 -25.77
C ILE A 81 0.69 6.40 -25.52
N PRO A 82 1.51 6.58 -26.57
CA PRO A 82 2.92 6.93 -26.41
C PRO A 82 3.09 8.36 -25.88
N GLY A 83 4.22 8.60 -25.22
CA GLY A 83 4.61 9.90 -24.70
C GLY A 83 4.52 10.00 -23.18
N GLU A 84 5.02 11.11 -22.65
CA GLU A 84 4.90 11.45 -21.24
C GLU A 84 3.51 12.03 -20.97
N HIS A 85 2.89 11.54 -19.89
CA HIS A 85 1.56 11.97 -19.45
C HIS A 85 1.66 12.52 -18.03
N PRO A 86 1.94 13.82 -17.84
CA PRO A 86 2.21 14.38 -16.50
C PRO A 86 1.13 14.12 -15.46
N LEU A 87 -0.13 14.01 -15.90
CA LEU A 87 -1.27 13.71 -15.02
C LEU A 87 -1.27 12.28 -14.49
N VAL A 88 -0.55 11.34 -15.09
CA VAL A 88 -0.41 9.97 -14.59
C VAL A 88 0.20 9.99 -13.19
N HIS A 89 1.21 10.81 -12.96
CA HIS A 89 1.83 10.93 -11.64
C HIS A 89 0.86 11.53 -10.62
N ALA A 90 0.09 12.56 -11.01
CA ALA A 90 -0.92 13.15 -10.14
C ALA A 90 -2.01 12.14 -9.73
N VAL A 91 -2.52 11.37 -10.69
CA VAL A 91 -3.54 10.34 -10.43
C VAL A 91 -2.99 9.22 -9.54
N THR A 92 -1.82 8.67 -9.88
CA THR A 92 -1.23 7.53 -9.15
C THR A 92 -0.83 7.90 -7.72
N TYR A 93 -0.36 9.13 -7.51
CA TYR A 93 -0.12 9.65 -6.18
C TYR A 93 -1.41 9.82 -5.37
N ALA A 94 -2.43 10.48 -5.95
CA ALA A 94 -3.67 10.77 -5.23
C ALA A 94 -4.54 9.54 -4.95
N GLU A 95 -4.58 8.57 -5.86
CA GLU A 95 -5.50 7.43 -5.80
C GLU A 95 -4.83 6.14 -5.31
N LEU A 96 -3.53 5.97 -5.53
CA LEU A 96 -2.80 4.75 -5.19
C LEU A 96 -1.72 4.96 -4.12
N SER A 97 -1.45 6.21 -3.72
CA SER A 97 -0.32 6.55 -2.84
C SER A 97 1.03 6.04 -3.37
N LEU A 98 1.18 5.95 -4.70
CA LEU A 98 2.40 5.48 -5.35
C LEU A 98 3.14 6.65 -6.00
N THR A 99 4.46 6.72 -5.76
CA THR A 99 5.37 7.67 -6.41
C THR A 99 6.53 6.93 -7.07
N GLY A 100 7.09 7.48 -8.14
CA GLY A 100 8.27 6.92 -8.81
C GLY A 100 8.03 5.65 -9.65
N VAL A 101 6.84 5.06 -9.60
CA VAL A 101 6.46 3.88 -10.40
C VAL A 101 6.15 4.29 -11.84
N GLU A 102 6.66 3.53 -12.81
CA GLU A 102 6.34 3.73 -14.23
C GLU A 102 4.98 3.13 -14.60
N TRP A 103 4.17 3.91 -15.33
CA TRP A 103 2.84 3.53 -15.78
C TRP A 103 2.67 3.78 -17.27
N THR A 104 2.01 2.83 -17.95
CA THR A 104 1.62 2.97 -19.35
C THR A 104 0.14 3.30 -19.45
N LEU A 105 -0.20 4.39 -20.15
CA LEU A 105 -1.58 4.75 -20.47
C LEU A 105 -2.11 3.89 -21.62
N TRP A 106 -3.26 3.25 -21.40
CA TRP A 106 -4.01 2.49 -22.40
C TRP A 106 -5.36 3.17 -22.66
N ALA A 107 -5.66 3.47 -23.92
CA ALA A 107 -6.94 4.04 -24.36
C ALA A 107 -7.19 3.73 -25.84
N SER A 108 -8.38 4.06 -26.37
CA SER A 108 -8.64 3.91 -27.82
C SER A 108 -7.79 4.88 -28.66
N ASP A 109 -7.53 6.06 -28.12
CA ASP A 109 -6.77 7.15 -28.73
C ASP A 109 -6.26 8.12 -27.65
N ALA A 110 -5.38 9.04 -28.06
CA ALA A 110 -4.75 9.99 -27.14
C ALA A 110 -5.75 10.98 -26.52
N GLU A 111 -6.80 11.39 -27.25
CA GLU A 111 -7.81 12.33 -26.75
C GLU A 111 -8.63 11.71 -25.62
N ARG A 112 -9.03 10.44 -25.77
CA ARG A 112 -9.72 9.66 -24.74
C ARG A 112 -8.86 9.44 -23.52
N GLY A 113 -7.59 9.07 -23.70
CA GLY A 113 -6.64 8.92 -22.61
C GLY A 113 -6.47 10.22 -21.81
N GLN A 114 -6.28 11.35 -22.50
CA GLN A 114 -6.14 12.65 -21.85
C GLN A 114 -7.43 13.08 -21.13
N THR A 115 -8.60 12.86 -21.75
CA THR A 115 -9.90 13.18 -21.14
C THR A 115 -10.10 12.40 -19.84
N ALA A 116 -9.78 11.11 -19.83
CA ALA A 116 -9.91 10.27 -18.65
C ALA A 116 -8.96 10.69 -17.51
N LEU A 117 -7.71 11.05 -17.83
CA LEU A 117 -6.76 11.60 -16.87
C LEU A 117 -7.27 12.92 -16.26
N THR A 118 -7.65 13.88 -17.11
CA THR A 118 -8.15 15.19 -16.66
C THR A 118 -9.37 15.03 -15.76
N HIS A 119 -10.31 14.16 -16.13
CA HIS A 119 -11.50 13.87 -15.33
C HIS A 119 -11.15 13.31 -13.95
N ARG A 120 -10.13 12.46 -13.82
CA ARG A 120 -9.68 11.90 -12.53
C ARG A 120 -8.93 12.90 -11.66
N THR A 121 -8.29 13.89 -12.27
CA THR A 121 -7.60 14.97 -11.54
C THR A 121 -8.50 16.17 -11.25
N ALA A 122 -9.76 16.15 -11.67
CA ALA A 122 -10.67 17.27 -11.45
C ALA A 122 -10.99 17.41 -9.95
N PRO A 123 -11.09 18.65 -9.42
CA PRO A 123 -11.40 18.86 -8.00
C PRO A 123 -12.72 18.21 -7.52
N GLU A 124 -13.66 17.99 -8.44
CA GLU A 124 -14.96 17.38 -8.16
C GLU A 124 -14.89 15.86 -7.96
N THR A 125 -13.83 15.22 -8.48
CA THR A 125 -13.61 13.77 -8.43
C THR A 125 -12.41 13.39 -7.58
N ALA A 126 -11.55 14.36 -7.26
CA ALA A 126 -10.46 14.18 -6.31
C ALA A 126 -11.05 13.66 -4.99
N PRO A 127 -10.47 12.61 -4.39
CA PRO A 127 -10.85 12.19 -3.06
C PRO A 127 -10.79 13.40 -2.12
N ASP A 128 -11.72 13.50 -1.16
CA ASP A 128 -11.78 14.55 -0.14
C ASP A 128 -10.64 14.38 0.90
N VAL A 129 -9.44 14.06 0.43
CA VAL A 129 -8.19 14.32 1.13
C VAL A 129 -8.07 15.83 1.14
N GLY A 130 -8.16 16.48 2.30
CA GLY A 130 -8.29 17.94 2.50
C GLY A 130 -7.20 18.82 1.87
N TRP A 131 -7.04 18.76 0.55
CA TRP A 131 -6.19 19.58 -0.29
C TRP A 131 -6.89 20.93 -0.42
N SER A 132 -6.65 21.75 0.60
CA SER A 132 -7.04 23.16 0.62
C SER A 132 -6.63 23.83 -0.69
N ALA A 133 -7.58 24.47 -1.37
CA ALA A 133 -7.37 25.29 -2.57
C ALA A 133 -6.39 26.47 -2.39
N SER A 134 -5.80 26.63 -1.20
CA SER A 134 -4.73 27.57 -0.88
C SER A 134 -3.33 26.95 -0.87
N ALA A 135 -3.17 25.66 -1.16
CA ALA A 135 -1.84 25.11 -1.44
C ALA A 135 -1.32 25.74 -2.74
N PRO A 136 -0.11 26.35 -2.75
CA PRO A 136 0.46 26.88 -3.98
C PRO A 136 0.51 25.77 -5.02
N SER A 137 0.08 26.06 -6.25
CA SER A 137 0.07 25.06 -7.31
C SER A 137 1.48 24.54 -7.49
N VAL A 138 1.69 23.27 -7.13
CA VAL A 138 2.91 22.49 -7.40
C VAL A 138 3.32 22.58 -8.88
N TRP A 139 2.36 22.94 -9.74
CA TRP A 139 2.50 23.14 -11.19
C TRP A 139 3.26 24.39 -11.63
N ASP A 140 3.52 25.37 -10.76
CA ASP A 140 4.15 26.66 -11.14
C ASP A 140 5.64 26.79 -10.77
N HIS A 141 6.34 25.72 -10.38
CA HIS A 141 7.78 25.78 -10.05
C HIS A 141 8.70 25.47 -11.26
N PRO A 142 9.43 26.47 -11.79
CA PRO A 142 10.37 26.26 -12.89
C PRO A 142 11.74 25.78 -12.35
N ALA A 143 11.83 24.53 -11.90
CA ALA A 143 13.10 23.80 -11.76
C ALA A 143 12.82 22.34 -11.34
N ALA A 144 12.54 21.46 -12.30
CA ALA A 144 12.27 20.03 -12.07
C ALA A 144 13.44 19.21 -11.45
N GLY A 145 14.54 19.85 -11.05
CA GLY A 145 15.71 19.18 -10.47
C GLY A 145 15.70 19.05 -8.95
N ASP A 146 15.10 20.01 -8.22
CA ASP A 146 15.11 20.05 -6.74
C ASP A 146 13.73 19.86 -6.10
N VAL A 147 12.65 19.80 -6.90
CA VAL A 147 11.28 19.67 -6.39
C VAL A 147 11.11 18.37 -5.59
N SER A 148 11.81 17.29 -5.93
CA SER A 148 11.65 16.01 -5.24
C SER A 148 12.03 16.07 -3.76
N ALA A 149 13.11 16.76 -3.39
CA ALA A 149 13.57 16.83 -2.00
C ALA A 149 12.73 17.84 -1.19
N ASP A 150 12.45 19.01 -1.77
CA ASP A 150 11.63 20.03 -1.11
C ASP A 150 10.16 19.60 -1.00
N PHE A 151 9.65 18.86 -1.99
CA PHE A 151 8.32 18.25 -1.94
C PHE A 151 8.27 17.07 -0.97
N ALA A 152 9.28 16.18 -0.94
CA ALA A 152 9.35 15.12 0.06
C ALA A 152 9.39 15.68 1.49
N ALA A 153 10.20 16.72 1.72
CA ALA A 153 10.25 17.42 3.02
C ALA A 153 8.93 18.13 3.36
N SER A 154 8.28 18.75 2.36
CA SER A 154 6.97 19.40 2.55
C SER A 154 5.85 18.39 2.79
N LEU A 155 5.90 17.21 2.15
CA LEU A 155 4.97 16.11 2.40
C LEU A 155 5.19 15.53 3.79
N GLN A 156 6.43 15.27 4.22
CA GLN A 156 6.74 14.81 5.58
C GLN A 156 6.17 15.75 6.65
N ALA A 157 6.19 17.07 6.41
CA ALA A 157 5.63 18.06 7.34
C ALA A 157 4.08 18.02 7.45
N VAL A 158 3.38 17.42 6.47
CA VAL A 158 1.91 17.35 6.41
C VAL A 158 1.40 15.92 6.62
N MET A 159 2.27 14.91 6.51
CA MET A 159 1.92 13.52 6.73
C MET A 159 1.57 13.28 8.20
N PRO A 160 0.53 12.49 8.49
CA PRO A 160 0.26 12.06 9.84
C PRO A 160 1.46 11.26 10.37
N PRO A 161 1.75 11.32 11.68
CA PRO A 161 2.83 10.54 12.27
C PRO A 161 2.61 9.04 12.00
N SER A 162 3.70 8.32 11.74
CA SER A 162 3.64 6.87 11.56
C SER A 162 2.97 6.21 12.75
N VAL A 163 2.15 5.20 12.48
CA VAL A 163 1.36 4.52 13.51
C VAL A 163 2.07 3.23 13.92
N VAL A 164 2.36 3.08 15.21
CA VAL A 164 2.88 1.85 15.79
C VAL A 164 1.78 1.17 16.61
N LEU A 165 1.39 -0.05 16.25
CA LEU A 165 0.39 -0.81 16.98
C LEU A 165 1.09 -1.77 17.97
N ALA A 166 1.00 -1.45 19.26
CA ALA A 166 1.48 -2.27 20.36
C ALA A 166 0.40 -3.29 20.77
N VAL A 167 0.62 -4.57 20.49
CA VAL A 167 -0.35 -5.63 20.71
C VAL A 167 0.04 -6.47 21.92
N GLY A 168 -0.84 -6.52 22.92
CA GLY A 168 -0.65 -7.35 24.11
C GLY A 168 0.45 -6.86 25.08
N LEU A 169 1.13 -5.76 24.78
CA LEU A 169 2.09 -5.14 25.70
C LEU A 169 1.38 -4.49 26.89
N ASP A 170 2.01 -4.56 28.06
CA ASP A 170 1.52 -3.87 29.25
C ASP A 170 1.66 -2.33 29.10
N PRO A 171 0.83 -1.54 29.82
CA PRO A 171 0.83 -0.09 29.68
C PRO A 171 2.16 0.61 30.00
N GLU A 172 2.99 0.03 30.87
CA GLU A 172 4.29 0.61 31.23
C GLU A 172 5.25 0.50 30.04
N ARG A 173 5.30 -0.67 29.39
CA ARG A 173 6.07 -0.85 28.14
C ARG A 173 5.57 0.03 27.00
N VAL A 174 4.26 0.23 26.87
CA VAL A 174 3.69 1.11 25.84
C VAL A 174 4.16 2.56 26.07
N ALA A 175 4.15 3.05 27.32
CA ALA A 175 4.62 4.39 27.65
C ALA A 175 6.14 4.56 27.40
N GLU A 176 6.94 3.53 27.70
CA GLU A 176 8.36 3.55 27.37
C GLU A 176 8.60 3.53 25.84
N LEU A 177 7.80 2.77 25.10
CA LEU A 177 7.87 2.72 23.64
C LEU A 177 7.57 4.09 23.00
N GLU A 178 6.59 4.84 23.51
CA GLU A 178 6.30 6.22 23.07
C GLU A 178 7.53 7.15 23.20
N ALA A 179 8.36 6.95 24.22
CA ALA A 179 9.59 7.71 24.38
C ALA A 179 10.71 7.31 23.38
N VAL A 180 10.67 6.07 22.86
CA VAL A 180 11.67 5.52 21.93
C VAL A 180 11.40 5.95 20.49
N VAL A 181 10.12 6.06 20.13
CA VAL A 181 9.64 6.49 18.81
C VAL A 181 8.78 7.77 18.93
N PRO A 182 9.38 8.91 19.36
CA PRO A 182 8.63 10.12 19.69
C PRO A 182 7.90 10.75 18.49
N ASP A 183 8.34 10.44 17.27
CA ASP A 183 7.76 10.93 16.03
C ASP A 183 6.60 10.03 15.53
N CYS A 184 6.29 8.95 16.27
CA CYS A 184 5.24 8.01 15.95
C CYS A 184 4.04 8.17 16.90
N ARG A 185 2.85 7.84 16.41
CA ARG A 185 1.66 7.62 17.24
C ARG A 185 1.60 6.16 17.64
N VAL A 186 1.83 5.87 18.91
CA VAL A 186 1.67 4.52 19.46
C VAL A 186 0.20 4.28 19.83
N GLN A 187 -0.33 3.12 19.46
CA GLN A 187 -1.68 2.67 19.82
C GLN A 187 -1.61 1.29 20.43
N ALA A 188 -2.24 1.09 21.58
CA ALA A 188 -2.32 -0.21 22.23
C ALA A 188 -3.58 -0.98 21.79
N ALA A 189 -3.43 -2.27 21.58
CA ALA A 189 -4.55 -3.20 21.38
C ALA A 189 -4.29 -4.50 22.16
N ASP A 190 -5.35 -5.16 22.60
CA ASP A 190 -5.24 -6.55 23.05
C ASP A 190 -5.13 -7.50 21.84
N LEU A 191 -4.76 -8.76 22.10
CA LEU A 191 -4.59 -9.78 21.05
C LEU A 191 -5.87 -10.00 20.23
N GLY A 192 -7.06 -9.90 20.85
CA GLY A 192 -8.34 -10.16 20.18
C GLY A 192 -8.84 -8.99 19.32
N GLY A 193 -8.45 -7.76 19.65
CA GLY A 193 -8.83 -6.54 18.97
C GLY A 193 -7.82 -6.04 17.94
N ALA A 194 -6.61 -6.62 17.91
CA ALA A 194 -5.52 -6.15 17.06
C ALA A 194 -5.83 -6.18 15.56
N VAL A 195 -6.51 -7.22 15.06
CA VAL A 195 -6.88 -7.30 13.63
C VAL A 195 -7.85 -6.18 13.24
N ALA A 196 -8.86 -5.92 14.09
CA ALA A 196 -9.81 -4.84 13.87
C ALA A 196 -9.14 -3.47 13.95
N ALA A 197 -8.23 -3.28 14.93
CA ALA A 197 -7.44 -2.07 15.05
C ALA A 197 -6.59 -1.82 13.78
N CYS A 198 -5.92 -2.87 13.29
CA CYS A 198 -5.09 -2.81 12.08
C CYS A 198 -5.89 -2.33 10.85
N GLY A 199 -7.12 -2.83 10.67
CA GLY A 199 -7.98 -2.40 9.57
C GLY A 199 -8.44 -0.94 9.63
N VAL A 200 -8.51 -0.35 10.84
CA VAL A 200 -8.90 1.06 11.02
C VAL A 200 -7.70 1.99 10.93
N THR A 201 -6.54 1.56 11.44
CA THR A 201 -5.40 2.45 11.69
C THR A 201 -4.28 2.30 10.68
N VAL A 202 -4.26 1.19 9.93
CA VAL A 202 -3.25 0.83 8.93
C VAL A 202 -1.84 1.10 9.49
N PRO A 203 -1.40 0.34 10.52
CA PRO A 203 -0.15 0.60 11.20
C PRO A 203 1.04 0.44 10.27
N HIS A 204 2.07 1.24 10.50
CA HIS A 204 3.36 1.15 9.80
C HIS A 204 4.27 0.10 10.44
N LEU A 205 4.02 -0.24 11.70
CA LEU A 205 4.73 -1.27 12.45
C LEU A 205 3.79 -1.87 13.49
N VAL A 206 3.83 -3.19 13.63
CA VAL A 206 3.19 -3.91 14.73
C VAL A 206 4.26 -4.43 15.68
N ILE A 207 4.10 -4.17 16.97
CA ILE A 207 4.94 -4.74 18.02
C ILE A 207 4.05 -5.62 18.89
N ALA A 208 4.26 -6.92 18.88
CA ALA A 208 3.40 -7.86 19.59
C ALA A 208 4.14 -8.57 20.72
N ASP A 209 3.49 -8.71 21.88
CA ASP A 209 3.95 -9.61 22.92
C ASP A 209 3.85 -11.07 22.44
N ALA A 210 4.99 -11.74 22.34
CA ALA A 210 5.14 -13.14 21.96
C ALA A 210 5.82 -13.98 23.07
N ALA A 211 5.87 -13.45 24.30
CA ALA A 211 6.35 -14.20 25.47
C ALA A 211 5.39 -15.35 25.84
N THR A 212 4.12 -15.27 25.41
CA THR A 212 3.09 -16.29 25.64
C THR A 212 2.77 -17.09 24.38
N GLU A 213 2.17 -18.28 24.57
CA GLU A 213 1.68 -19.11 23.45
C GLU A 213 0.57 -18.40 22.67
N ASP A 214 -0.31 -17.65 23.36
CA ASP A 214 -1.36 -16.86 22.73
C ASP A 214 -0.79 -15.75 21.83
N GLY A 215 0.26 -15.07 22.29
CA GLY A 215 0.98 -14.08 21.49
C GLY A 215 1.60 -14.65 20.22
N ARG A 216 2.23 -15.84 20.33
CA ARG A 216 2.81 -16.54 19.17
C ARG A 216 1.76 -17.00 18.18
N ARG A 217 0.64 -17.54 18.68
CA ARG A 217 -0.50 -17.93 17.85
C ARG A 217 -1.07 -16.72 17.12
N PHE A 218 -1.26 -15.60 17.83
CA PHE A 218 -1.70 -14.35 17.23
C PHE A 218 -0.80 -13.94 16.06
N LEU A 219 0.52 -14.00 16.20
CA LEU A 219 1.43 -13.64 15.09
C LEU A 219 1.23 -14.49 13.84
N LEU A 220 1.01 -15.80 14.00
CA LEU A 220 0.72 -16.70 12.87
C LEU A 220 -0.61 -16.35 12.20
N GLU A 221 -1.64 -16.10 12.99
CA GLU A 221 -2.98 -15.72 12.50
C GLU A 221 -2.93 -14.34 11.82
N PHE A 222 -2.28 -13.36 12.45
CA PHE A 222 -2.11 -12.01 11.93
C PHE A 222 -1.40 -12.01 10.58
N ARG A 223 -0.36 -12.82 10.40
CA ARG A 223 0.32 -12.97 9.10
C ARG A 223 -0.51 -13.65 8.02
N ALA A 224 -1.51 -14.44 8.40
CA ALA A 224 -2.45 -15.01 7.44
C ALA A 224 -3.47 -13.97 6.94
N GLU A 225 -3.72 -12.91 7.72
CA GLU A 225 -4.62 -11.81 7.36
C GLU A 225 -3.99 -10.83 6.36
N ALA A 226 -4.84 -10.18 5.56
CA ALA A 226 -4.40 -9.26 4.50
C ALA A 226 -3.58 -8.08 5.05
N CYS A 227 -4.02 -7.50 6.17
CA CYS A 227 -3.32 -6.38 6.79
C CYS A 227 -1.96 -6.79 7.38
N GLY A 228 -1.83 -7.98 7.97
CA GLY A 228 -0.59 -8.41 8.61
C GLY A 228 0.49 -8.90 7.66
N ARG A 229 0.14 -9.23 6.41
CA ARG A 229 1.12 -9.70 5.42
C ARG A 229 2.16 -8.65 5.04
N HIS A 230 1.80 -7.37 5.07
CA HIS A 230 2.65 -6.29 4.54
C HIS A 230 3.19 -5.35 5.60
N VAL A 231 2.65 -5.39 6.81
CA VAL A 231 3.12 -4.55 7.90
C VAL A 231 4.35 -5.21 8.54
N PRO A 232 5.46 -4.49 8.74
CA PRO A 232 6.56 -4.95 9.56
C PRO A 232 6.09 -5.38 10.95
N VAL A 233 6.59 -6.51 11.44
CA VAL A 233 6.24 -7.06 12.75
C VAL A 233 7.48 -7.31 13.59
N ALA A 234 7.50 -6.70 14.78
CA ALA A 234 8.46 -6.98 15.82
C ALA A 234 7.81 -7.82 16.93
N ALA A 235 8.37 -9.00 17.22
CA ALA A 235 7.90 -9.84 18.31
C ALA A 235 8.73 -9.60 19.56
N VAL A 236 8.08 -9.37 20.70
CA VAL A 236 8.74 -9.27 22.01
C VAL A 236 8.76 -10.65 22.65
N ALA A 237 9.93 -11.27 22.78
CA ALA A 237 10.09 -12.62 23.32
C ALA A 237 11.49 -12.85 23.94
N ASP A 238 11.63 -13.91 24.75
CA ASP A 238 12.92 -14.28 25.38
C ASP A 238 13.85 -15.06 24.43
N ASP A 239 13.30 -15.68 23.40
CA ASP A 239 13.98 -16.53 22.42
C ASP A 239 13.93 -15.92 21.03
N ALA A 240 15.05 -16.00 20.31
CA ALA A 240 15.15 -15.50 18.94
C ALA A 240 14.36 -16.39 17.95
N GLY A 241 13.88 -15.78 16.87
CA GLY A 241 13.32 -16.51 15.73
C GLY A 241 11.84 -16.85 15.86
N VAL A 242 11.05 -15.94 16.44
CA VAL A 242 9.59 -16.08 16.52
C VAL A 242 8.98 -16.11 15.12
N THR A 243 8.34 -17.22 14.76
CA THR A 243 7.69 -17.38 13.45
C THR A 243 6.64 -16.29 13.20
N GLY A 244 6.74 -15.63 12.05
CA GLY A 244 5.83 -14.55 11.67
C GLY A 244 6.32 -13.15 12.06
N ALA A 245 7.45 -13.02 12.76
CA ALA A 245 8.08 -11.73 13.02
C ALA A 245 9.23 -11.45 12.03
N ASP A 246 9.44 -10.18 11.69
CA ASP A 246 10.60 -9.73 10.91
C ASP A 246 11.82 -9.54 11.82
N VAL A 247 11.59 -9.10 13.06
CA VAL A 247 12.61 -9.01 14.12
C VAL A 247 12.05 -9.55 15.43
N THR A 248 12.95 -10.10 16.27
CA THR A 248 12.63 -10.44 17.66
C THR A 248 13.34 -9.45 18.59
N LEU A 249 12.56 -8.80 19.45
CA LEU A 249 12.99 -7.90 20.50
C LEU A 249 13.09 -8.69 21.80
N ASP A 250 14.20 -8.51 22.52
CA ASP A 250 14.42 -9.20 23.79
C ASP A 250 13.41 -8.70 24.84
N ALA A 251 12.59 -9.61 25.35
CA ALA A 251 11.59 -9.30 26.36
C ALA A 251 12.20 -8.97 27.73
N ALA A 252 13.44 -9.36 28.02
CA ALA A 252 14.10 -9.08 29.30
C ALA A 252 14.65 -7.65 29.40
N VAL A 253 14.78 -6.93 28.27
CA VAL A 253 15.27 -5.55 28.25
C VAL A 253 14.14 -4.53 28.11
N SER A 254 14.40 -3.30 28.55
CA SER A 254 13.47 -2.19 28.38
C SER A 254 13.34 -1.79 26.89
N PRO A 255 12.16 -1.34 26.44
CA PRO A 255 11.94 -0.73 25.14
C PRO A 255 13.02 0.27 24.68
N ALA A 256 13.67 0.98 25.62
CA ALA A 256 14.77 1.89 25.31
C ALA A 256 15.90 1.24 24.49
N ALA A 257 16.14 -0.07 24.68
CA ALA A 257 17.15 -0.82 23.96
C ALA A 257 16.73 -1.24 22.53
N TRP A 258 15.44 -1.16 22.20
CA TRP A 258 14.91 -1.59 20.89
C TRP A 258 15.02 -0.52 19.81
N GLY A 259 15.34 0.73 20.17
CA GLY A 259 15.19 1.90 19.28
C GLY A 259 15.81 1.76 17.90
N ASP A 260 17.04 1.24 17.80
CA ASP A 260 17.71 1.08 16.51
C ASP A 260 17.02 0.01 15.63
N GLN A 261 16.52 -1.07 16.24
CA GLN A 261 15.79 -2.12 15.53
C GLN A 261 14.42 -1.61 15.06
N LEU A 262 13.72 -0.84 15.90
CA LEU A 262 12.43 -0.26 15.54
C LEU A 262 12.55 0.77 14.41
N ARG A 263 13.56 1.65 14.47
CA ARG A 263 13.83 2.63 13.41
C ARG A 263 14.15 1.99 12.07
N ALA A 264 14.80 0.83 12.07
CA ALA A 264 15.09 0.09 10.83
C ALA A 264 13.83 -0.50 10.17
N LEU A 265 12.72 -0.65 10.90
CA LEU A 265 11.45 -1.16 10.39
C LEU A 265 10.47 -0.06 10.02
N LEU A 266 10.62 1.13 10.59
CA LEU A 266 9.78 2.28 10.28
C LEU A 266 10.25 2.92 8.97
N PRO A 267 9.34 3.52 8.19
CA PRO A 267 9.75 4.34 7.04
C PRO A 267 10.66 5.47 7.52
N GLU A 268 11.67 5.81 6.72
CA GLU A 268 12.59 6.93 7.04
C GLU A 268 11.77 8.21 7.23
N ALA A 269 11.86 8.78 8.44
CA ALA A 269 11.21 10.03 8.82
C ALA A 269 11.88 11.25 8.19
#